data_AF-A0AA47J0V5-F1
#
_entry.id   AF-A0AA47J0V5-F1
#
_cell.length_a   1.000
_cell.length_b   1.000
_cell.length_c   1.000
_cell.angle_alpha   90.00
_cell.angle_beta   90.00
_cell.angle_gamma   90.00
#
_symmetry.space_group_name_H-M   'P 1'
#
loop_
_entity.id
_entity.type
_entity.pdbx_description
1 polymer ?
#
loop_
_entity_poly.entity_id
_entity_poly.type
_entity_poly.pdbx_seq_one_letter_code
_entity_poly.pdbx_strand_id
1 'polypeptide(L)' 'MRKAYQMIPFSLIVKATDGDTEALNHILKYYKGYIAKRSLRLMKDEYGHQSMVVDEVLRGRMETRLITKILAFEIK' A
#
# COMPACT_ATOMS: atom_id res chain seq x y z
N MET A 1 -10.44 13.74 17.33
CA MET A 1 -9.00 13.49 17.53
C MET A 1 -8.33 13.32 16.17
N ARG A 2 -7.33 14.14 15.81
CA ARG A 2 -6.49 13.87 14.63
C ARG A 2 -5.67 12.61 14.92
N LYS A 3 -5.81 11.56 14.11
CA LYS A 3 -4.88 10.44 14.16
C LYS A 3 -3.52 10.96 13.72
N ALA A 4 -2.54 10.98 14.63
CA ALA A 4 -1.15 11.19 14.28
C ALA A 4 -0.66 9.92 13.58
N TYR A 5 -0.46 10.00 12.27
CA TYR A 5 0.19 8.93 11.53
C TYR A 5 1.70 9.09 11.70
N GLN A 6 2.36 8.05 12.17
CA GLN A 6 3.81 8.05 12.32
C GLN A 6 4.44 8.24 10.94
N MET A 7 5.14 9.35 10.71
CA MET A 7 5.76 9.59 9.42
C MET A 7 6.88 8.57 9.16
N ILE A 8 7.01 8.16 7.90
CA ILE A 8 8.14 7.34 7.47
C ILE A 8 9.40 8.24 7.50
N PRO A 9 10.48 7.82 8.18
CA PRO A 9 11.72 8.59 8.19
C PRO A 9 12.30 8.76 6.78
N PHE A 10 12.84 9.94 6.48
CA PHE A 10 13.47 10.21 5.18
C PHE A 10 14.60 9.23 4.85
N SER A 11 15.41 8.86 5.85
CA SER A 11 16.47 7.85 5.69
C SER A 11 15.96 6.49 5.20
N LEU A 12 14.73 6.12 5.59
CA LEU A 12 14.09 4.88 5.13
C LEU A 12 13.60 5.01 3.69
N ILE A 13 13.15 6.22 3.28
CA ILE A 13 12.78 6.51 1.90
C ILE A 13 14.01 6.40 0.99
N VAL A 14 15.15 7.00 1.38
CA VAL A 14 16.42 6.92 0.64
C VAL A 14 16.86 5.46 0.43
N LYS A 15 16.86 4.66 1.50
CA LYS A 15 17.18 3.24 1.38
C LYS A 15 16.26 2.51 0.41
N ALA A 16 14.96 2.80 0.48
CA ALA A 16 13.99 2.17 -0.40
C ALA A 16 14.17 2.58 -1.87
N THR A 17 14.57 3.82 -2.17
CA THR A 17 14.91 4.27 -3.52
C THR A 17 16.17 3.58 -4.05
N ASP A 18 17.12 3.24 -3.17
CA ASP A 18 18.33 2.47 -3.50
C ASP A 18 18.04 0.95 -3.68
N GLY A 19 16.79 0.52 -3.54
CA GLY A 19 16.37 -0.87 -3.72
C GLY A 19 16.49 -1.76 -2.47
N ASP A 20 16.68 -1.17 -1.28
CA ASP A 20 16.69 -1.90 -0.02
C ASP A 20 15.32 -2.60 0.22
N THR A 21 15.34 -3.93 0.23
CA THR A 21 14.13 -4.74 0.37
C THR A 21 13.46 -4.61 1.73
N GLU A 22 14.23 -4.39 2.80
CA GLU A 22 13.67 -4.22 4.15
C GLU A 22 12.94 -2.87 4.23
N ALA A 23 13.55 -1.82 3.68
CA ALA A 23 12.95 -0.49 3.61
C ALA A 23 11.65 -0.52 2.77
N LEU A 24 11.66 -1.16 1.60
CA LEU A 24 10.46 -1.34 0.78
C LEU A 24 9.34 -2.08 1.51
N ASN A 25 9.67 -3.19 2.18
CA ASN A 25 8.71 -3.96 2.98
C ASN A 25 8.14 -3.13 4.14
N HIS A 26 8.95 -2.30 4.78
CA HIS A 26 8.50 -1.40 5.83
C HIS A 26 7.50 -0.36 5.29
N ILE A 27 7.77 0.25 4.13
CA ILE A 27 6.85 1.20 3.48
C ILE A 27 5.55 0.50 3.07
N LEU A 28 5.61 -0.69 2.48
CA LEU A 28 4.42 -1.48 2.13
C LEU A 28 3.57 -1.80 3.36
N LYS A 29 4.20 -2.24 4.46
CA LYS A 29 3.50 -2.54 5.71
C LYS A 29 2.83 -1.29 6.28
N TYR A 30 3.49 -0.14 6.19
CA TYR A 30 2.92 1.14 6.61
C TYR A 30 1.65 1.49 5.82
N TYR A 31 1.65 1.30 4.50
CA TYR A 31 0.49 1.60 3.65
C TYR A 31 -0.55 0.47 3.55
N LYS A 32 -0.28 -0.73 4.10
CA LYS A 32 -1.15 -1.91 3.99
C LYS A 32 -2.62 -1.63 4.33
N GLY A 33 -2.88 -0.95 5.44
CA GLY A 33 -4.26 -0.63 5.85
C GLY A 33 -4.96 0.35 4.90
N TYR A 34 -4.23 1.34 4.38
CA TYR A 34 -4.76 2.27 3.39
C TYR A 34 -5.07 1.56 2.07
N ILE A 35 -4.13 0.76 1.57
CA ILE A 35 -4.29 0.01 0.32
C ILE A 35 -5.46 -0.98 0.46
N ALA A 36 -5.55 -1.74 1.53
CA ALA A 36 -6.66 -2.66 1.77
C ALA A 36 -8.01 -1.92 1.75
N LYS A 37 -8.11 -0.78 2.45
CA LYS A 37 -9.31 0.05 2.47
C LYS A 37 -9.67 0.60 1.08
N ARG A 38 -8.69 1.01 0.28
CA ARG A 38 -8.90 1.50 -1.09
C ARG A 38 -9.15 0.38 -2.11
N SER A 39 -8.87 -0.87 -1.73
CA SER A 39 -9.16 -2.06 -2.52
C SER A 39 -10.54 -2.65 -2.24
N LEU A 40 -11.34 -2.05 -1.35
CA LEU A 40 -12.66 -2.56 -1.04
C LEU A 40 -13.62 -2.41 -2.23
N ARG A 41 -14.31 -3.50 -2.56
CA ARG A 41 -15.34 -3.57 -3.59
C ARG A 41 -16.59 -4.22 -3.03
N LEU A 42 -17.74 -3.77 -3.51
CA LEU A 42 -19.00 -4.44 -3.24
C LEU A 42 -19.05 -5.70 -4.11
N MET A 43 -19.06 -6.87 -3.49
CA MET A 43 -19.22 -8.15 -4.17
C MET A 43 -20.54 -8.78 -3.76
N LYS A 44 -21.19 -9.45 -4.71
CA LYS A 44 -22.42 -10.21 -4.49
C LYS A 44 -22.06 -11.68 -4.50
N ASP A 45 -22.46 -12.41 -3.47
CA ASP A 45 -22.27 -13.86 -3.43
C ASP A 45 -23.33 -14.59 -4.28
N GLU A 46 -23.23 -15.91 -4.32
CA GLU A 46 -24.12 -16.80 -5.09
C GLU A 46 -25.58 -16.75 -4.60
N TYR A 47 -25.80 -16.38 -3.34
CA TYR A 47 -27.12 -16.25 -2.71
C TYR A 47 -27.69 -14.83 -2.83
N GLY A 48 -26.92 -13.94 -3.44
CA GLY A 48 -27.30 -12.56 -3.69
C GLY A 48 -27.06 -11.59 -2.54
N HIS A 49 -26.39 -12.01 -1.49
CA HIS A 49 -25.92 -11.14 -0.41
C HIS A 49 -24.78 -10.25 -0.89
N GLN A 50 -24.83 -8.96 -0.55
CA GLN A 50 -23.79 -8.01 -0.90
C GLN A 50 -22.90 -7.72 0.30
N SER A 51 -21.59 -7.87 0.13
CA SER A 51 -20.60 -7.54 1.17
C SER A 51 -19.43 -6.76 0.60
N MET A 52 -18.79 -5.95 1.44
CA MET A 52 -17.55 -5.25 1.08
C MET A 52 -16.38 -6.21 1.25
N VAL A 53 -15.75 -6.58 0.15
CA VAL A 53 -14.61 -7.51 0.11
C VAL A 53 -13.39 -6.77 -0.43
N VAL A 54 -12.20 -7.14 0.05
CA VAL A 54 -10.94 -6.64 -0.51
C VAL A 54 -10.72 -7.30 -1.87
N ASP A 55 -10.68 -6.51 -2.93
CA ASP A 55 -10.27 -6.95 -4.26
C ASP A 55 -8.75 -7.16 -4.25
N GLU A 56 -8.35 -8.43 -4.15
CA GLU A 56 -6.96 -8.87 -4.07
C GLU A 56 -6.14 -8.49 -5.30
N VAL A 57 -6.77 -8.45 -6.49
CA VAL A 57 -6.11 -8.05 -7.74
C VAL A 57 -5.83 -6.54 -7.71
N LEU A 58 -6.80 -5.74 -7.30
CA LEU A 58 -6.64 -4.30 -7.13
C LEU A 58 -5.61 -3.98 -6.03
N ARG A 59 -5.63 -4.73 -4.92
CA ARG A 59 -4.64 -4.61 -3.84
C ARG A 59 -3.23 -4.84 -4.35
N GLY A 60 -3.00 -5.97 -5.02
CA GLY A 60 -1.69 -6.31 -5.60
C GLY A 60 -1.22 -5.26 -6.60
N ARG A 61 -2.11 -4.78 -7.49
CA ARG A 61 -1.78 -3.70 -8.45
C ARG A 61 -1.33 -2.41 -7.76
N MET A 62 -1.99 -2.02 -6.67
CA MET A 62 -1.59 -0.84 -5.90
C MET A 62 -0.25 -1.03 -5.18
N GLU A 63 -0.01 -2.19 -4.59
CA GLU A 63 1.27 -2.54 -3.95
C GLU A 63 2.42 -2.51 -4.98
N THR A 64 2.26 -3.17 -6.13
CA THR A 64 3.26 -3.14 -7.22
C THR A 64 3.49 -1.72 -7.73
N ARG A 65 2.42 -0.92 -7.90
CA ARG A 65 2.55 0.47 -8.36
C ARG A 65 3.26 1.35 -7.33
N LEU A 66 3.08 1.09 -6.04
CA LEU A 66 3.80 1.80 -4.98
C LEU A 66 5.31 1.47 -5.04
N ILE A 67 5.67 0.19 -5.11
CA ILE A 67 7.08 -0.25 -5.20
C ILE A 67 7.76 0.35 -6.43
N THR A 68 7.17 0.19 -7.61
CA THR A 68 7.72 0.70 -8.87
C THR A 68 7.89 2.22 -8.85
N LYS A 69 6.99 2.95 -8.18
CA LYS A 69 7.12 4.40 -8.03
C LYS A 69 8.19 4.81 -7.04
N ILE A 70 8.39 4.05 -5.96
CA ILE A 70 9.51 4.29 -5.02
C ILE A 70 10.84 4.05 -5.74
N LEU A 71 10.99 2.94 -6.47
CA LEU A 71 12.21 2.63 -7.20
C LEU A 71 12.54 3.62 -8.33
N ALA A 72 11.52 4.26 -8.91
CA ALA A 72 11.70 5.29 -9.93
C ALA A 72 11.76 6.72 -9.35
N PHE A 73 11.76 6.87 -8.02
CA PHE A 73 11.76 8.19 -7.38
C PHE A 73 13.19 8.73 -7.26
N GLU A 74 13.46 9.84 -7.94
CA GLU A 74 14.74 10.55 -7.83
C GLU A 74 14.70 11.52 -6.65
N ILE A 75 15.63 11.34 -5.72
CA ILE A 75 15.86 12.26 -4.60
C ILE A 75 16.77 13.39 -5.09
N LYS A 76 16.33 14.64 -4.93
CA LYS A 76 17.07 15.86 -5.27
C LYS A 76 17.48 16.61 -4.01
#